data_AF-B6VMR9-F1
#
_entry.id   AF-B6VMR9-F1
#
_cell.length_a   1.000
_cell.length_b   1.000
_cell.length_c   1.000
_cell.angle_alpha   90.00
_cell.angle_beta   90.00
_cell.angle_gamma   90.00
#
_symmetry.space_group_name_H-M   'P 1'
#
loop_
_entity.id
_entity.type
_entity.pdbx_description
1 polymer ?
#
loop_
_entity_poly.entity_id
_entity_poly.type
_entity_poly.pdbx_seq_one_letter_code
_entity_poly.pdbx_strand_id
1 'polypeptide(L)' 'MTGVSECSQQRGNLKDDGYRVIRDGDRFIYEKTLKRDVGITPEGEMLNKVRVVTESNGDLVTAFPQSVFKDLKPTDVIF' A
#
# COMPACT_ATOMS: atom_id res chain seq x y z
N MET A 1 -5.21 -16.07 34.86
CA MET A 1 -4.11 -15.95 33.88
C MET A 1 -4.71 -16.07 32.49
N THR A 2 -5.23 -14.98 31.92
CA THR A 2 -5.78 -14.97 30.56
C THR A 2 -4.68 -14.54 29.62
N GLY A 3 -4.10 -15.51 28.91
CA GLY A 3 -3.03 -15.29 27.95
C GLY A 3 -3.55 -14.42 26.81
N VAL A 4 -3.10 -13.17 26.78
CA VAL A 4 -3.28 -12.29 25.63
C VAL A 4 -2.29 -12.81 24.59
N SER A 5 -2.78 -13.43 23.52
CA SER A 5 -1.94 -13.73 22.37
C SER A 5 -1.48 -12.40 21.79
N GLU A 6 -0.24 -12.03 22.06
CA GLU A 6 0.44 -10.96 21.34
C GLU A 6 0.39 -11.31 19.86
N CYS A 7 -0.45 -10.59 19.12
CA CYS A 7 -0.41 -10.56 17.67
C CYS A 7 1.01 -10.12 17.31
N SER A 8 1.85 -11.07 16.90
CA SER A 8 3.20 -10.83 16.39
C SER A 8 3.10 -9.83 15.25
N GLN A 9 3.24 -8.54 15.57
CA GLN A 9 3.46 -7.49 14.59
C GLN A 9 4.79 -7.83 13.94
N GLN A 10 4.70 -8.53 12.81
CA GLN A 10 5.82 -8.75 11.91
C GLN A 10 6.28 -7.38 11.43
N ARG A 11 7.15 -6.73 12.21
CA ARG A 11 7.95 -5.58 11.79
C ARG A 11 9.01 -6.11 10.83
N GLY A 12 8.57 -6.58 9.66
CA GLY A 12 9.47 -6.82 8.54
C GLY A 12 10.20 -5.52 8.24
N ASN A 13 11.51 -5.60 8.01
CA ASN A 13 12.28 -4.44 7.61
C ASN A 13 11.70 -3.90 6.30
N LEU A 14 10.94 -2.80 6.38
CA LEU A 14 10.28 -2.13 5.24
C LEU A 14 11.23 -1.80 4.08
N LYS A 15 12.55 -1.87 4.28
CA LYS A 15 13.56 -1.64 3.24
C LYS A 15 13.80 -2.85 2.32
N ASP A 16 13.62 -4.08 2.78
CA ASP A 16 13.93 -5.30 2.01
C ASP A 16 12.74 -5.82 1.17
N ASP A 17 11.55 -5.33 1.45
CA ASP A 17 10.29 -5.80 0.86
C ASP A 17 9.84 -5.01 -0.40
N GLY A 18 10.67 -4.09 -0.90
CA GLY A 18 10.38 -3.32 -2.11
C GLY A 18 9.26 -2.29 -1.95
N TYR A 19 9.07 -1.75 -0.75
CA TYR A 19 8.12 -0.67 -0.50
C TYR A 19 8.65 0.67 -1.03
N ARG A 20 7.84 1.39 -1.79
CA ARG A 20 8.11 2.76 -2.21
C ARG A 20 7.21 3.71 -1.43
N VAL A 21 7.79 4.72 -0.80
CA VAL A 21 7.06 5.76 -0.07
C VAL A 21 7.21 7.07 -0.82
N ILE A 22 6.09 7.67 -1.18
CA ILE A 22 6.01 8.98 -1.83
C ILE A 22 5.31 9.92 -0.86
N ARG A 23 5.92 11.07 -0.59
CA ARG A 23 5.31 12.13 0.21
C ARG A 23 4.73 13.17 -0.72
N ASP A 24 3.43 13.41 -0.59
CA ASP A 24 2.67 14.40 -1.37
C ASP A 24 2.05 15.42 -0.41
N GLY A 25 2.83 16.45 -0.06
CA GLY A 25 2.45 17.45 0.94
C GLY A 25 2.15 16.84 2.32
N ASP A 26 0.87 16.85 2.68
CA ASP A 26 0.32 16.33 3.94
C ASP A 26 -0.10 14.86 3.87
N ARG A 27 0.07 14.21 2.71
CA ARG A 27 -0.27 12.80 2.49
C ARG A 27 0.97 11.96 2.23
N PHE A 28 0.87 10.68 2.59
CA PHE A 28 1.88 9.67 2.34
C PHE A 28 1.27 8.56 1.49
N ILE A 29 1.97 8.17 0.45
CA ILE A 29 1.55 7.14 -0.48
C ILE A 29 2.56 6.00 -0.37
N TYR A 30 2.06 4.83 0.01
CA TYR A 30 2.81 3.61 0.14
C TYR A 30 2.45 2.69 -1.01
N GLU A 31 3.44 2.34 -1.81
CA GLU A 31 3.30 1.42 -2.91
C GLU A 31 4.07 0.15 -2.59
N LYS A 32 3.41 -1.01 -2.77
CA LYS A 32 4.04 -2.30 -2.61
C LYS A 32 3.68 -3.23 -3.76
N THR A 33 4.69 -3.82 -4.38
CA THR A 33 4.49 -5.00 -5.24
C THR A 33 4.52 -6.25 -4.36
N LEU A 34 3.43 -6.98 -4.36
CA LEU A 34 3.31 -8.25 -3.65
C LEU A 34 3.84 -9.38 -4.51
N LYS A 35 4.45 -10.38 -3.86
CA LYS A 35 4.92 -11.62 -4.51
C LYS A 35 3.78 -12.57 -4.88
N ARG A 36 2.55 -12.23 -4.50
CA ARG A 36 1.33 -13.00 -4.72
C ARG A 36 0.28 -12.10 -5.34
N ASP A 37 -0.63 -12.70 -6.10
CA ASP A 37 -1.75 -11.98 -6.69
C ASP A 37 -2.83 -11.75 -5.62
N VAL A 38 -3.36 -10.52 -5.59
CA VAL A 38 -4.39 -10.06 -4.65
C VAL A 38 -5.77 -10.17 -5.26
N GLY A 39 -5.86 -10.10 -6.58
CA GLY A 39 -7.12 -10.20 -7.30
C GLY A 39 -6.89 -10.33 -8.80
N ILE A 40 -7.98 -10.58 -9.52
CA ILE A 40 -8.02 -10.66 -10.97
C ILE A 40 -9.13 -9.73 -11.44
N THR A 41 -8.86 -8.87 -12.42
CA THR A 41 -9.90 -8.02 -13.01
C THR A 41 -10.86 -8.86 -13.87
N PRO A 42 -12.06 -8.36 -14.21
CA PRO A 42 -12.95 -9.05 -15.15
C PRO A 42 -12.31 -9.36 -16.51
N GLU A 43 -11.31 -8.57 -16.91
CA GLU A 43 -10.52 -8.73 -18.13
C GLU A 43 -9.40 -9.78 -18.00
N GLY A 44 -9.20 -10.35 -16.81
CA GLY A 44 -8.18 -11.35 -16.53
C GLY A 44 -6.82 -10.79 -16.09
N GLU A 45 -6.71 -9.49 -15.80
CA GLU A 45 -5.44 -8.90 -15.36
C GLU A 45 -5.16 -9.24 -13.89
N MET A 46 -3.94 -9.70 -13.61
CA MET A 46 -3.50 -10.00 -12.25
C MET A 46 -3.16 -8.71 -11.49
N LEU A 47 -3.77 -8.54 -10.33
CA LEU A 47 -3.52 -7.41 -9.43
C LEU A 47 -2.50 -7.83 -8.37
N ASN A 48 -1.24 -7.47 -8.56
CA ASN A 48 -0.16 -7.78 -7.61
C ASN A 48 0.45 -6.53 -6.96
N LYS A 49 -0.04 -5.34 -7.30
CA LYS A 49 0.43 -4.08 -6.73
C LYS A 49 -0.63 -3.50 -5.82
N VAL A 50 -0.21 -2.92 -4.71
CA VAL A 50 -1.12 -2.24 -3.77
C VAL A 50 -0.60 -0.84 -3.56
N ARG A 51 -1.52 0.12 -3.65
CA ARG A 51 -1.29 1.51 -3.28
C ARG A 51 -2.15 1.84 -2.07
N VAL A 52 -1.52 2.38 -1.04
CA VAL A 52 -2.15 2.85 0.19
C VAL A 52 -1.83 4.33 0.34
N VAL A 53 -2.85 5.15 0.56
CA VAL A 53 -2.72 6.58 0.82
C VAL A 53 -3.13 6.84 2.25
N THR A 54 -2.27 7.53 2.99
CA THR A 54 -2.53 7.96 4.35
C THR A 54 -2.32 9.47 4.47
N GLU A 55 -2.93 10.07 5.47
CA GLU A 55 -2.61 11.44 5.89
C GLU A 55 -1.38 11.47 6.80
N SER A 56 -0.89 12.66 7.11
CA SER A 56 0.30 12.90 7.93
C SER A 56 0.10 12.58 9.42
N ASN A 57 -1.14 12.58 9.89
CA ASN A 57 -1.57 12.03 11.19
C ASN A 57 -1.51 10.49 11.23
N GLY A 58 -1.30 9.83 10.09
CA GLY A 58 -1.33 8.37 9.96
C GLY A 58 -2.69 7.77 9.64
N ASP A 59 -3.73 8.59 9.42
CA ASP A 59 -5.06 8.12 9.09
C ASP A 59 -5.10 7.55 7.66
N LEU A 60 -5.75 6.39 7.51
CA LEU A 60 -5.90 5.73 6.23
C LEU A 60 -6.97 6.46 5.39
N VAL A 61 -6.58 6.97 4.23
CA VAL A 61 -7.51 7.62 3.29
C VAL A 61 -8.10 6.60 2.33
N THR A 62 -7.23 5.83 1.66
CA THR A 62 -7.66 4.84 0.67
C THR A 62 -6.60 3.76 0.48
N ALA A 63 -7.05 2.56 0.13
CA ALA A 63 -6.18 1.45 -0.24
C ALA A 63 -6.85 0.64 -1.33
N PHE A 64 -6.14 0.40 -2.43
CA PHE A 64 -6.67 -0.41 -3.51
C PHE A 64 -5.57 -1.18 -4.26
N PRO A 65 -5.90 -2.38 -4.76
CA PRO A 65 -5.01 -3.15 -5.61
C PRO A 65 -4.99 -2.58 -7.04
N GLN A 66 -3.85 -2.66 -7.71
CA GLN A 66 -3.62 -2.20 -9.08
C GLN A 66 -2.85 -3.27 -9.88
N SER A 67 -3.05 -3.34 -11.18
CA SER A 67 -2.20 -4.13 -12.10
C SER A 67 -0.91 -3.37 -12.45
N VAL A 68 -1.01 -2.04 -12.56
CA VAL A 68 0.10 -1.13 -12.90
C VAL A 68 0.08 0.07 -11.96
N PHE A 69 1.25 0.44 -11.41
CA PHE A 69 1.38 1.72 -10.72
C PHE A 69 1.33 2.83 -11.75
N LYS A 70 0.34 3.72 -11.64
CA LYS A 70 0.34 4.96 -12.43
C LYS A 70 1.42 5.88 -11.86
N ASP A 71 2.34 6.35 -12.69
CA ASP A 71 3.29 7.38 -12.26
C ASP A 71 2.52 8.60 -11.79
N LEU A 72 2.67 8.92 -10.50
CA LEU A 72 2.05 10.08 -9.91
C LEU A 72 2.85 11.30 -10.30
N LYS A 73 2.27 12.17 -11.14
CA LYS A 73 2.80 13.50 -11.35
C LYS A 73 2.39 14.39 -10.16
N PRO A 74 3.18 15.40 -9.78
CA PRO A 74 2.82 16.35 -8.71
C PRO A 74 1.47 17.06 -8.92
N THR A 75 0.92 17.02 -10.14
CA THR A 75 -0.37 17.60 -10.52
C THR A 75 -1.54 16.61 -10.42
N ASP A 76 -1.28 15.33 -10.22
CA ASP A 76 -2.32 14.31 -10.18
C ASP A 76 -3.00 14.34 -8.82
N VAL A 77 -4.19 14.94 -8.78
CA VAL A 77 -5.02 14.93 -7.58
C VAL A 77 -5.60 13.53 -7.41
N ILE A 78 -5.13 12.85 -6.36
CA ILE A 78 -5.71 11.57 -5.94
C ILE A 78 -6.96 11.91 -5.12
N PHE A 79 -8.12 11.83 -5.77
CA PHE A 79 -9.45 11.97 -5.17
C PHE A 79 -9.94 10.63 -4.62
#